data_AF-A0A934R2S1-F1
#
_entry.id   AF-A0A934R2S1-F1
#
_cell.length_a   1.000
_cell.length_b   1.000
_cell.length_c   1.000
_cell.angle_alpha   90.00
_cell.angle_beta   90.00
_cell.angle_gamma   90.00
#
_symmetry.space_group_name_H-M   'P 1'
#
loop_
_entity.id
_entity.type
_entity.pdbx_description
1 polymer ?
#
loop_
_entity_poly.entity_id
_entity_poly.type
_entity_poly.pdbx_seq_one_letter_code
_entity_poly.pdbx_strand_id
1 'polypeptide(L)'
;MTPPTTNIPNTPATLNDSLFVDEDVISGIQAGEFGILDGPAYITSHLMLRAAVEIAIGWTPLKGMFGLDCVGGQSVVYLTLKDTPSSRTRRLVGLLGQLDIQEGSNEAQLLKDNLIICDANAFMAGGLEALPVDPENPPRLIIIDDVAHFVPNLDFNDPSAVGDFLRTVCAEASRHGAALLLVRSNPPERGGSLIEDTARRIWTVTHPEQAEAPYLPPSELELVGIVSSIKSNDPAVEEPLWFGMNSVDLAIDQPEKTIKAGA
;
A
#
# COMPACT_ATOMS: atom_id res chain seq x y z
N MET A 1 -18.06 -62.62 -35.89
CA MET A 1 -18.45 -61.21 -35.76
C MET A 1 -18.31 -60.83 -34.30
N THR A 2 -17.17 -60.23 -33.95
CA THR A 2 -16.78 -59.79 -32.61
C THR A 2 -16.85 -58.26 -32.57
N PRO A 3 -17.27 -57.63 -31.46
CA PRO A 3 -17.39 -56.19 -31.38
C PRO A 3 -16.00 -55.52 -31.35
N PRO A 4 -15.88 -54.28 -31.83
CA PRO A 4 -14.60 -53.57 -31.81
C PRO A 4 -14.27 -53.11 -30.38
N THR A 5 -13.06 -53.43 -29.93
CA THR A 5 -12.44 -52.86 -28.73
C THR A 5 -12.00 -51.43 -29.01
N THR A 6 -12.70 -50.46 -28.41
CA THR A 6 -12.23 -49.07 -28.35
C THR A 6 -11.22 -48.96 -27.21
N ASN A 7 -9.97 -48.66 -27.56
CA ASN A 7 -8.93 -48.27 -26.61
C ASN A 7 -9.37 -46.98 -25.90
N ILE A 8 -9.70 -47.06 -24.62
CA ILE A 8 -9.78 -45.89 -23.73
C ILE A 8 -8.36 -45.60 -23.27
N PRO A 9 -7.76 -44.44 -23.59
CA PRO A 9 -6.50 -44.04 -22.98
C PRO A 9 -6.74 -43.80 -21.48
N ASN A 10 -6.22 -44.70 -20.64
CA ASN A 10 -6.04 -44.43 -19.21
C ASN A 10 -4.89 -43.43 -19.05
N THR A 11 -5.21 -42.15 -19.18
CA THR A 11 -4.40 -41.09 -18.60
C THR A 11 -5.40 -40.10 -18.00
N PRO A 12 -5.44 -39.92 -16.67
CA PRO A 12 -6.09 -38.75 -16.14
C PRO A 12 -5.35 -37.55 -16.73
N ALA A 13 -6.05 -36.77 -17.56
CA ALA A 13 -5.59 -35.45 -17.90
C ALA A 13 -5.32 -34.73 -16.59
N THR A 14 -4.05 -34.45 -16.33
CA THR A 14 -3.60 -33.46 -15.36
C THR A 14 -4.21 -32.13 -15.78
N LEU A 15 -5.44 -31.90 -15.33
CA LEU A 15 -6.14 -30.64 -15.40
C LEU A 15 -5.43 -29.67 -14.46
N ASN A 16 -4.80 -28.67 -15.06
CA ASN A 16 -4.48 -27.36 -14.48
C ASN A 16 -3.43 -27.28 -13.34
N ASP A 17 -2.20 -27.72 -13.60
CA ASP A 17 -1.02 -27.22 -12.85
C ASP A 17 -0.36 -26.01 -13.54
N SER A 18 -1.05 -25.32 -14.45
CA SER A 18 -0.45 -24.28 -15.31
C SER A 18 -1.30 -23.02 -15.50
N LEU A 19 -2.07 -22.59 -14.49
CA LEU A 19 -2.91 -21.39 -14.57
C LEU A 19 -2.79 -20.38 -13.41
N PHE A 20 -1.94 -20.63 -12.42
CA PHE A 20 -1.49 -19.58 -11.51
C PHE A 20 -0.06 -19.24 -11.94
N VAL A 21 0.08 -18.27 -12.84
CA VAL A 21 1.32 -17.51 -12.86
C VAL A 21 1.36 -16.84 -11.49
N ASP A 22 2.45 -17.06 -10.75
CA ASP A 22 2.81 -16.29 -9.56
C ASP A 22 3.02 -14.84 -10.01
N GLU A 23 1.91 -14.15 -10.30
CA GLU A 23 1.91 -12.79 -10.79
C GLU A 23 1.99 -11.88 -9.56
N ASP A 24 3.06 -11.09 -9.49
CA ASP A 24 3.22 -10.12 -8.43
C ASP A 24 1.98 -9.22 -8.39
N VAL A 25 1.43 -9.12 -7.19
CA VAL A 25 0.27 -8.28 -6.94
C VAL A 25 0.69 -6.82 -6.98
N ILE A 26 1.85 -6.49 -6.37
CA ILE A 26 2.59 -5.23 -6.48
C ILE A 26 4.11 -5.52 -6.48
N SER A 27 4.93 -4.84 -7.28
CA SER A 27 6.42 -4.95 -7.40
C SER A 27 7.13 -6.01 -6.51
N GLY A 28 7.11 -7.29 -6.89
CA GLY A 28 7.80 -8.37 -6.14
C GLY A 28 7.10 -8.84 -4.85
N ILE A 29 5.82 -8.53 -4.68
CA ILE A 29 4.98 -8.92 -3.54
C ILE A 29 3.74 -9.63 -4.07
N GLN A 30 3.59 -10.88 -3.66
CA GLN A 30 2.47 -11.72 -4.06
C GLN A 30 1.29 -11.64 -3.08
N ALA A 31 0.19 -12.30 -3.42
CA ALA A 31 -0.97 -12.43 -2.54
C ALA A 31 -0.57 -13.12 -1.22
N GLY A 32 -0.97 -12.53 -0.09
CA GLY A 32 -0.59 -13.02 1.24
C GLY A 32 0.83 -12.64 1.67
N GLU A 33 1.60 -11.96 0.83
CA GLU A 33 2.89 -11.41 1.19
C GLU A 33 2.77 -9.92 1.55
N PHE A 34 3.84 -9.36 2.13
CA PHE A 34 3.82 -7.97 2.54
C PHE A 34 5.13 -7.23 2.24
N GLY A 35 4.96 -5.93 1.99
CA GLY A 35 6.02 -4.94 1.95
C GLY A 35 5.87 -3.92 3.06
N ILE A 36 6.94 -3.16 3.28
CA ILE A 36 7.00 -2.11 4.29
C ILE A 36 7.32 -0.77 3.63
N LEU A 37 6.60 0.29 3.99
CA LEU A 37 7.00 1.67 3.75
C LEU A 37 7.38 2.33 5.07
N ASP A 38 8.66 2.65 5.21
CA ASP A 38 9.22 3.40 6.33
C ASP A 38 9.34 4.87 6.00
N GLY A 39 9.16 5.73 6.99
CA GLY A 39 9.50 7.15 6.84
C GLY A 39 8.72 8.07 7.76
N PRO A 40 8.84 9.39 7.57
CA PRO A 40 8.14 10.36 8.40
C PRO A 40 6.62 10.25 8.24
N ALA A 41 5.91 10.26 9.37
CA ALA A 41 4.45 10.09 9.42
C ALA A 41 3.66 10.95 8.40
N TYR A 42 4.04 12.22 8.30
CA TYR A 42 3.36 13.20 7.45
C TYR A 42 3.59 12.98 5.95
N ILE A 43 4.66 12.27 5.57
CA ILE A 43 4.95 11.97 4.17
C ILE A 43 4.39 10.60 3.79
N THR A 44 4.62 9.58 4.62
CA THR A 44 4.23 8.20 4.31
C THR A 44 2.73 8.04 4.18
N SER A 45 1.93 8.61 5.09
CA SER A 45 0.46 8.48 5.03
C SER A 45 -0.14 9.19 3.81
N HIS A 46 0.39 10.36 3.44
CA HIS A 46 -0.03 11.05 2.21
C HIS A 46 0.35 10.24 0.96
N LEU A 47 1.59 9.77 0.87
CA LEU A 47 2.07 8.98 -0.26
C LEU A 47 1.24 7.71 -0.47
N MET A 48 0.86 7.04 0.63
CA MET A 48 0.08 5.81 0.58
C MET A 48 -1.38 6.05 0.22
N LEU A 49 -1.98 7.13 0.71
CA LEU A 49 -3.32 7.51 0.26
C LEU A 49 -3.32 7.85 -1.23
N ARG A 50 -2.32 8.58 -1.72
CA ARG A 50 -2.14 8.87 -3.14
C ARG A 50 -2.01 7.61 -3.98
N ALA A 51 -1.13 6.69 -3.55
CA ALA A 51 -0.98 5.40 -4.21
C ALA A 51 -2.29 4.61 -4.28
N ALA A 52 -3.05 4.58 -3.17
CA ALA A 52 -4.35 3.90 -3.12
C ALA A 52 -5.34 4.48 -4.14
N VAL A 53 -5.40 5.82 -4.25
CA VAL A 53 -6.25 6.53 -5.22
C VAL A 53 -5.82 6.20 -6.65
N GLU A 54 -4.52 6.33 -6.97
CA GLU A 54 -3.99 6.07 -8.32
C GLU A 54 -4.24 4.61 -8.75
N ILE A 55 -4.06 3.64 -7.86
CA ILE A 55 -4.37 2.22 -8.12
C ILE A 55 -5.87 2.01 -8.36
N ALA A 56 -6.72 2.60 -7.51
CA ALA A 56 -8.17 2.45 -7.58
C ALA A 56 -8.77 2.97 -8.90
N ILE A 57 -8.19 4.03 -9.46
CA ILE A 57 -8.63 4.62 -10.74
C ILE A 57 -7.87 4.04 -11.96
N GLY A 58 -6.92 3.13 -11.74
CA GLY A 58 -6.20 2.46 -12.81
C GLY A 58 -5.13 3.33 -13.47
N TRP A 59 -4.61 4.33 -12.75
CA TRP A 59 -3.42 5.05 -13.16
C TRP A 59 -2.20 4.26 -12.73
N THR A 60 -1.08 4.40 -13.45
CA THR A 60 0.18 3.76 -13.08
C THR A 60 0.76 4.49 -11.86
N PRO A 61 0.60 3.97 -10.63
CA PRO A 61 1.01 4.70 -9.44
C PRO A 61 2.53 4.67 -9.37
N LEU A 62 3.17 5.82 -9.14
CA LEU A 62 4.61 5.93 -8.81
C LEU A 62 5.44 4.83 -9.48
N LYS A 63 5.43 4.77 -10.83
CA LYS A 63 5.72 3.56 -11.63
C LYS A 63 6.94 2.74 -11.19
N GLY A 64 7.96 3.37 -10.59
CA GLY A 64 9.13 2.69 -10.03
C GLY A 64 9.01 2.13 -8.61
N MET A 65 7.95 2.39 -7.84
CA MET A 65 7.76 1.92 -6.46
C MET A 65 6.86 0.68 -6.44
N PHE A 66 5.73 0.75 -7.13
CA PHE A 66 4.76 -0.35 -7.14
C PHE A 66 4.85 -1.24 -8.38
N GLY A 67 5.61 -0.85 -9.41
CA GLY A 67 5.79 -1.66 -10.62
C GLY A 67 4.46 -2.09 -11.27
N LEU A 68 3.38 -1.38 -10.94
CA LEU A 68 2.02 -1.76 -11.25
C LEU A 68 1.62 -1.08 -12.56
N ASP A 69 1.52 -1.85 -13.65
CA ASP A 69 0.73 -1.42 -14.81
C ASP A 69 -0.76 -1.64 -14.47
N CYS A 70 -1.34 -0.73 -13.68
CA CYS A 70 -2.77 -0.76 -13.39
C CYS A 70 -3.56 -0.52 -14.69
N VAL A 71 -4.41 -1.47 -15.06
CA VAL A 71 -5.38 -1.31 -16.14
C VAL A 71 -6.77 -1.53 -15.55
N GLY A 72 -7.67 -0.54 -15.70
CA GLY A 72 -9.09 -0.69 -15.35
C GLY A 72 -9.49 -0.42 -13.90
N GLY A 73 -8.58 0.09 -13.06
CA GLY A 73 -8.82 0.27 -11.63
C GLY A 73 -8.74 -1.04 -10.86
N GLN A 74 -8.20 -1.01 -9.65
CA GLN A 74 -8.08 -2.20 -8.80
C GLN A 74 -8.60 -1.92 -7.41
N SER A 75 -9.31 -2.88 -6.83
CA SER A 75 -9.86 -2.75 -5.48
C SER A 75 -8.73 -2.60 -4.45
N VAL A 76 -8.78 -1.53 -3.65
CA VAL A 76 -7.82 -1.19 -2.60
C VAL A 76 -8.57 -0.93 -1.30
N VAL A 77 -8.09 -1.54 -0.22
CA VAL A 77 -8.54 -1.25 1.13
C VAL A 77 -7.45 -0.44 1.84
N TYR A 78 -7.78 0.78 2.26
CA TYR A 78 -6.91 1.67 3.02
C TYR A 78 -7.38 1.75 4.48
N LEU A 79 -6.59 1.19 5.38
CA LEU A 79 -6.86 1.18 6.82
C LEU A 79 -6.00 2.23 7.51
N THR A 80 -6.63 3.19 8.19
CA THR A 80 -5.89 4.21 8.96
C THR A 80 -6.56 4.53 10.28
N LEU A 81 -5.73 4.70 11.33
CA LEU A 81 -6.11 5.17 12.66
C LEU A 81 -5.63 6.58 12.98
N LYS A 82 -4.74 7.14 12.16
CA LYS A 82 -4.20 8.48 12.40
C LYS A 82 -5.23 9.58 12.21
N ASP A 83 -6.11 9.39 11.23
CA ASP A 83 -7.01 10.44 10.82
C ASP A 83 -8.39 10.27 11.43
N THR A 84 -8.83 11.32 12.12
CA THR A 84 -10.26 11.57 12.32
C THR A 84 -10.97 11.57 10.96
N PRO A 85 -12.26 11.19 10.90
CA PRO A 85 -13.02 11.23 9.65
C PRO A 85 -12.91 12.58 8.91
N SER A 86 -12.92 13.69 9.66
CA SER A 86 -12.77 15.05 9.10
C SER A 86 -11.37 15.36 8.55
N SER A 87 -10.30 14.83 9.16
CA SER A 87 -8.93 14.97 8.63
C SER A 87 -8.79 14.21 7.32
N ARG A 88 -9.26 12.97 7.32
CA ARG A 88 -9.25 12.06 6.17
C ARG A 88 -9.99 12.61 4.97
N THR A 89 -11.20 13.13 5.17
CA THR A 89 -11.99 13.74 4.09
C THR A 89 -11.27 14.96 3.51
N ARG A 90 -10.69 15.81 4.35
CA ARG A 90 -9.93 16.99 3.86
C ARG A 90 -8.71 16.58 3.04
N ARG A 91 -7.93 15.59 3.51
CA ARG A 91 -6.77 15.09 2.77
C ARG A 91 -7.19 14.46 1.43
N LEU A 92 -8.24 13.63 1.44
CA LEU A 92 -8.76 13.04 0.20
C LEU A 92 -9.22 14.13 -0.78
N VAL A 93 -10.01 15.12 -0.35
CA VAL A 93 -10.46 16.22 -1.22
C VAL A 93 -9.27 17.01 -1.78
N GLY A 94 -8.28 17.33 -0.95
CA GLY A 94 -7.06 18.01 -1.39
C GLY A 94 -6.33 17.22 -2.47
N LEU A 95 -6.14 15.91 -2.25
CA LEU A 95 -5.52 15.00 -3.18
C LEU A 95 -6.29 14.86 -4.50
N LEU A 96 -7.62 14.71 -4.45
CA LEU A 96 -8.43 14.63 -5.68
C LEU A 96 -8.32 15.90 -6.51
N GLY A 97 -8.24 17.07 -5.86
CA GLY A 97 -7.99 18.35 -6.54
C GLY A 97 -6.61 18.41 -7.21
N GLN A 98 -5.56 17.83 -6.60
CA GLN A 98 -4.22 17.75 -7.21
C GLN A 98 -4.18 16.82 -8.43
N LEU A 99 -4.93 15.72 -8.36
CA LEU A 99 -5.02 14.74 -9.44
C LEU A 99 -6.03 15.15 -10.51
N ASP A 100 -6.66 16.33 -10.40
CA ASP A 100 -7.70 16.83 -11.30
C ASP A 100 -8.89 15.85 -11.47
N ILE A 101 -9.22 15.12 -10.41
CA ILE A 101 -10.33 14.16 -10.40
C ILE A 101 -11.62 14.93 -10.06
N GLN A 102 -12.43 15.17 -11.09
CA GLN A 102 -13.67 15.93 -10.99
C GLN A 102 -14.86 15.04 -10.58
N GLU A 103 -15.82 15.60 -9.83
CA GLU A 103 -17.05 14.89 -9.50
C GLU A 103 -17.82 14.50 -10.77
N GLY A 104 -18.27 13.24 -10.86
CA GLY A 104 -18.98 12.72 -12.03
C GLY A 104 -18.09 12.29 -13.20
N SER A 105 -16.76 12.41 -13.06
CA SER A 105 -15.79 11.81 -13.99
C SER A 105 -15.78 10.28 -13.89
N ASN A 106 -15.18 9.62 -14.88
CA ASN A 106 -14.98 8.18 -14.86
C ASN A 106 -14.04 7.77 -13.72
N GLU A 107 -13.02 8.57 -13.45
CA GLU A 107 -12.06 8.42 -12.35
C GLU A 107 -12.77 8.48 -11.00
N ALA A 108 -13.68 9.43 -10.81
CA ALA A 108 -14.47 9.53 -9.59
C ALA A 108 -15.42 8.33 -9.39
N GLN A 109 -15.92 7.73 -10.48
CA GLN A 109 -16.71 6.52 -10.42
C GLN A 109 -15.84 5.30 -10.06
N LEU A 110 -14.72 5.11 -10.75
CA LEU A 110 -13.74 4.05 -10.44
C LEU A 110 -13.25 4.13 -8.99
N LEU A 111 -12.99 5.34 -8.49
CA LEU A 111 -12.59 5.55 -7.11
C LEU A 111 -13.66 5.06 -6.13
N LYS A 112 -14.94 5.35 -6.40
CA LYS A 112 -16.07 4.89 -5.56
C LYS A 112 -16.22 3.38 -5.59
N ASP A 113 -15.95 2.77 -6.74
CA ASP A 113 -16.12 1.33 -6.94
C ASP A 113 -14.94 0.50 -6.40
N ASN A 114 -13.75 1.11 -6.32
CA ASN A 114 -12.52 0.39 -6.02
C ASN A 114 -11.79 0.83 -4.74
N LEU A 115 -12.01 2.03 -4.18
CA LEU A 115 -11.31 2.46 -2.96
C LEU A 115 -12.20 2.41 -1.73
N ILE A 116 -11.81 1.58 -0.77
CA ILE A 116 -12.45 1.48 0.54
C ILE A 116 -11.52 2.08 1.59
N ILE A 117 -11.95 3.15 2.26
CA ILE A 117 -11.17 3.76 3.34
C ILE A 117 -11.85 3.49 4.68
N CYS A 118 -11.27 2.60 5.49
CA CYS A 118 -11.85 2.21 6.78
C CYS A 118 -11.12 2.86 7.95
N ASP A 119 -11.88 3.16 9.01
CA ASP A 119 -11.30 3.43 10.32
C ASP A 119 -10.91 2.09 10.95
N ALA A 120 -9.65 1.92 11.34
CA ALA A 120 -9.22 0.67 11.96
C ALA A 120 -9.78 0.45 13.37
N ASN A 121 -10.52 1.39 13.95
CA ASN A 121 -11.29 1.11 15.17
C ASN A 121 -12.38 0.05 14.91
N ALA A 122 -12.95 0.01 13.70
CA ALA A 122 -13.87 -1.04 13.28
C ALA A 122 -13.17 -2.40 13.14
N PHE A 123 -11.88 -2.36 12.78
CA PHE A 123 -11.01 -3.52 12.66
C PHE A 123 -10.64 -4.14 14.02
N MET A 124 -10.28 -3.32 15.01
CA MET A 124 -9.87 -3.79 16.35
C MET A 124 -10.95 -4.61 17.06
N ALA A 125 -12.23 -4.50 16.65
CA ALA A 125 -13.34 -5.26 17.20
C ALA A 125 -13.62 -6.60 16.49
N GLY A 126 -13.12 -6.80 15.26
CA GLY A 126 -13.50 -7.94 14.40
C GLY A 126 -12.40 -8.56 13.51
N GLY A 127 -11.18 -8.02 13.51
CA GLY A 127 -10.07 -8.49 12.66
C GLY A 127 -10.21 -8.13 11.17
N LEU A 128 -9.30 -8.65 10.33
CA LEU A 128 -9.35 -8.43 8.85
C LEU A 128 -10.55 -9.17 8.23
N GLU A 129 -11.08 -10.16 8.93
CA GLU A 129 -12.30 -10.87 8.57
C GLU A 129 -13.54 -9.95 8.52
N ALA A 130 -13.50 -8.82 9.25
CA ALA A 130 -14.57 -7.83 9.28
C ALA A 130 -14.42 -6.74 8.21
N LEU A 131 -13.43 -6.83 7.33
CA LEU A 131 -13.28 -5.88 6.23
C LEU A 131 -14.51 -5.92 5.32
N PRO A 132 -15.08 -4.76 4.94
CA PRO A 132 -16.23 -4.69 4.05
C PRO A 132 -15.76 -4.95 2.61
N VAL A 133 -15.41 -6.20 2.32
CA VAL A 133 -14.94 -6.64 1.00
C VAL A 133 -16.12 -7.14 0.19
N ASP A 134 -16.25 -6.65 -1.04
CA ASP A 134 -17.13 -7.25 -2.04
C ASP A 134 -16.51 -8.56 -2.55
N PRO A 135 -17.16 -9.73 -2.39
CA PRO A 135 -16.65 -10.99 -2.92
C PRO A 135 -16.51 -11.00 -4.44
N GLU A 136 -17.26 -10.16 -5.16
CA GLU A 136 -17.18 -10.03 -6.63
C GLU A 136 -16.06 -9.08 -7.07
N ASN A 137 -15.53 -8.24 -6.16
CA ASN A 137 -14.42 -7.33 -6.39
C ASN A 137 -13.42 -7.35 -5.21
N PRO A 138 -12.73 -8.49 -4.97
CA PRO A 138 -11.82 -8.63 -3.84
C PRO A 138 -10.67 -7.63 -3.93
N PRO A 139 -10.16 -7.13 -2.78
CA PRO A 139 -9.06 -6.19 -2.79
C PRO A 139 -7.82 -6.84 -3.36
N ARG A 140 -7.17 -6.13 -4.27
CA ARG A 140 -5.83 -6.48 -4.75
C ARG A 140 -4.76 -5.99 -3.78
N LEU A 141 -5.00 -4.87 -3.09
CA LEU A 141 -4.06 -4.32 -2.12
C LEU A 141 -4.76 -3.94 -0.83
N ILE A 142 -4.18 -4.33 0.29
CA ILE A 142 -4.57 -3.87 1.62
C ILE A 142 -3.42 -3.05 2.20
N ILE A 143 -3.70 -1.80 2.54
CA ILE A 143 -2.74 -0.87 3.13
C ILE A 143 -3.10 -0.68 4.60
N ILE A 144 -2.12 -0.92 5.47
CA ILE A 144 -2.19 -0.62 6.90
C ILE A 144 -1.34 0.61 7.17
N ASP A 145 -1.99 1.77 7.22
CA ASP A 145 -1.37 3.06 7.48
C ASP A 145 -1.10 3.24 8.97
N ASP A 146 0.19 3.17 9.31
CA ASP A 146 0.76 3.23 10.64
C ASP A 146 0.44 1.99 11.49
N VAL A 147 1.25 0.93 11.30
CA VAL A 147 1.12 -0.33 12.05
C VAL A 147 1.23 -0.12 13.57
N ALA A 148 2.03 0.85 14.02
CA ALA A 148 2.21 1.10 15.45
C ALA A 148 0.93 1.63 16.10
N HIS A 149 0.17 2.45 15.38
CA HIS A 149 -1.16 2.86 15.83
C HIS A 149 -2.18 1.73 15.64
N PHE A 150 -2.07 0.97 14.55
CA PHE A 150 -2.97 -0.12 14.18
C PHE A 150 -3.08 -1.21 15.24
N VAL A 151 -1.98 -1.54 15.90
CA VAL A 151 -1.97 -2.46 17.05
C VAL A 151 -1.40 -1.72 18.26
N PRO A 152 -2.23 -1.00 19.04
CA PRO A 152 -1.79 -0.06 20.08
C PRO A 152 -0.94 -0.64 21.22
N ASN A 153 -0.70 -1.96 21.21
CA ASN A 153 0.10 -2.69 22.21
C ASN A 153 1.03 -3.73 21.57
N LEU A 154 1.26 -3.67 20.26
CA LEU A 154 2.24 -4.55 19.62
C LEU A 154 3.63 -4.11 20.05
N ASP A 155 4.28 -4.92 20.88
CA ASP A 155 5.70 -4.74 21.16
C ASP A 155 6.50 -5.25 19.96
N PHE A 156 7.00 -4.32 19.15
CA PHE A 156 7.86 -4.64 18.00
C PHE A 156 9.21 -5.28 18.41
N ASN A 157 9.54 -5.30 19.70
CA ASN A 157 10.70 -6.01 20.23
C ASN A 157 10.38 -7.44 20.68
N ASP A 158 9.11 -7.85 20.75
CA ASP A 158 8.71 -9.23 21.00
C ASP A 158 8.49 -9.97 19.67
N PRO A 159 9.40 -10.87 19.26
CA PRO A 159 9.28 -11.62 18.01
C PRO A 159 8.03 -12.51 17.98
N SER A 160 7.53 -12.96 19.13
CA SER A 160 6.34 -13.81 19.18
C SER A 160 5.10 -13.00 18.83
N ALA A 161 4.93 -11.83 19.47
CA ALA A 161 3.82 -10.92 19.19
C ALA A 161 3.84 -10.42 17.74
N VAL A 162 5.02 -10.04 17.22
CA VAL A 162 5.20 -9.65 15.81
C VAL A 162 4.88 -10.82 14.89
N GLY A 163 5.35 -12.03 15.19
CA GLY A 163 5.09 -13.22 14.40
C GLY A 163 3.60 -13.60 14.34
N ASP A 164 2.88 -13.50 15.46
CA ASP A 164 1.44 -13.73 15.52
C ASP A 164 0.65 -12.69 14.72
N PHE A 165 1.02 -11.41 14.85
CA PHE A 165 0.45 -10.34 14.07
C PHE A 165 0.65 -10.58 12.57
N LEU A 166 1.88 -10.83 12.13
CA LEU A 166 2.22 -11.04 10.71
C LEU A 166 1.51 -12.27 10.14
N ARG A 167 1.46 -13.39 10.87
CA ARG A 167 0.72 -14.59 10.45
C ARG A 167 -0.75 -14.27 10.23
N THR A 168 -1.36 -13.53 11.15
CA THR A 168 -2.77 -13.16 11.07
C THR A 168 -3.01 -12.30 9.84
N VAL A 169 -2.26 -11.19 9.69
CA VAL A 169 -2.52 -10.28 8.56
C VAL A 169 -2.23 -10.92 7.21
N CYS A 170 -1.15 -11.69 7.09
CA CYS A 170 -0.79 -12.37 5.84
C CYS A 170 -1.81 -13.45 5.44
N ALA A 171 -2.30 -14.24 6.40
CA ALA A 171 -3.31 -15.27 6.12
C ALA A 171 -4.61 -14.65 5.59
N GLU A 172 -5.00 -13.52 6.16
CA GLU A 172 -6.19 -12.77 5.76
C GLU A 172 -6.03 -12.17 4.36
N ALA A 173 -4.91 -11.50 4.09
CA ALA A 173 -4.61 -11.00 2.76
C ALA A 173 -4.56 -12.11 1.71
N SER A 174 -3.98 -13.27 2.06
CA SER A 174 -3.98 -14.47 1.21
C SER A 174 -5.40 -14.94 0.90
N ARG A 175 -6.31 -14.92 1.88
CA ARG A 175 -7.73 -15.29 1.66
C ARG A 175 -8.41 -14.39 0.64
N HIS A 176 -8.04 -13.11 0.61
CA HIS A 176 -8.56 -12.14 -0.35
C HIS A 176 -7.79 -12.11 -1.68
N GLY A 177 -6.69 -12.87 -1.82
CA GLY A 177 -5.81 -12.75 -2.97
C GLY A 177 -5.06 -11.41 -3.03
N ALA A 178 -4.93 -10.72 -1.89
CA ALA A 178 -4.38 -9.37 -1.78
C ALA A 178 -2.91 -9.38 -1.34
N ALA A 179 -2.13 -8.41 -1.81
CA ALA A 179 -0.88 -8.05 -1.16
C ALA A 179 -1.14 -7.11 0.04
N LEU A 180 -0.18 -7.09 0.97
CA LEU A 180 -0.17 -6.17 2.09
C LEU A 180 0.92 -5.12 1.96
N LEU A 181 0.57 -3.90 2.34
CA LEU A 181 1.53 -2.83 2.53
C LEU A 181 1.42 -2.27 3.93
N LEU A 182 2.51 -2.42 4.69
CA LEU A 182 2.60 -2.00 6.07
C LEU A 182 3.35 -0.67 6.14
N VAL A 183 2.69 0.39 6.60
CA VAL A 183 3.34 1.70 6.76
C VAL A 183 3.85 1.81 8.18
N ARG A 184 5.15 2.05 8.35
CA ARG A 184 5.75 2.34 9.66
C ARG A 184 6.21 3.79 9.69
N SER A 185 5.51 4.60 10.46
CA SER A 185 5.82 6.01 10.57
C SER A 185 6.78 6.27 11.71
N ASN A 186 7.87 6.99 11.41
CA ASN A 186 8.96 7.27 12.32
C ASN A 186 9.50 5.99 13.01
N PRO A 187 9.91 4.97 12.23
CA PRO A 187 10.39 3.73 12.82
C PRO A 187 11.63 4.00 13.69
N PRO A 188 11.77 3.32 14.85
CA PRO A 188 12.97 3.46 15.67
C PRO A 188 14.21 3.00 14.89
N GLU A 189 15.37 3.64 15.11
CA GLU A 189 16.66 3.26 14.48
C GLU A 189 17.05 1.79 14.73
N ARG A 190 16.51 1.20 15.80
CA ARG A 190 16.58 -0.22 16.11
C ARG A 190 15.22 -0.68 16.63
N GLY A 191 14.59 -1.60 15.91
CA GLY A 191 13.37 -2.27 16.32
C GLY A 191 12.72 -2.99 15.15
N GLY A 192 12.34 -4.25 15.36
CA GLY A 192 11.59 -5.02 14.36
C GLY A 192 12.41 -5.90 13.42
N SER A 193 13.51 -6.52 13.88
CA SER A 193 14.27 -7.46 13.03
C SER A 193 13.35 -8.50 12.38
N LEU A 194 12.38 -9.06 13.11
CA LEU A 194 11.49 -10.07 12.54
C LEU A 194 10.57 -9.51 11.42
N ILE A 195 9.98 -8.32 11.60
CA ILE A 195 9.10 -7.74 10.57
C ILE A 195 9.89 -7.35 9.33
N GLU A 196 11.09 -6.81 9.50
CA GLU A 196 12.00 -6.46 8.41
C GLU A 196 12.58 -7.69 7.72
N ASP A 197 12.96 -8.72 8.47
CA ASP A 197 13.49 -9.99 7.95
C ASP A 197 12.45 -10.73 7.12
N THR A 198 11.18 -10.67 7.55
CA THR A 198 10.06 -11.35 6.88
C THR A 198 9.50 -10.55 5.70
N ALA A 199 9.62 -9.22 5.71
CA ALA A 199 9.14 -8.39 4.61
C ALA A 199 9.78 -8.79 3.28
N ARG A 200 8.96 -8.90 2.24
CA ARG A 200 9.44 -9.14 0.87
C ARG A 200 10.18 -7.94 0.32
N ARG A 201 9.70 -6.75 0.71
CA ARG A 201 10.23 -5.49 0.23
C ARG A 201 10.15 -4.42 1.30
N ILE A 202 11.17 -3.56 1.35
CA ILE A 202 11.18 -2.40 2.23
C ILE A 202 11.56 -1.18 1.42
N TRP A 203 10.69 -0.18 1.46
CA TRP A 203 10.91 1.15 0.93
C TRP A 203 11.09 2.12 2.08
N THR A 204 11.96 3.10 1.90
CA THR A 204 12.16 4.20 2.85
C THR A 204 11.89 5.52 2.16
N VAL A 205 11.06 6.34 2.80
CA VAL A 205 10.76 7.71 2.43
C VAL A 205 11.62 8.65 3.28
N THR A 206 12.41 9.48 2.62
CA THR A 206 13.26 10.47 3.29
C THR A 206 12.99 11.87 2.76
N HIS A 207 13.21 12.88 3.59
CA HIS A 207 13.24 14.27 3.13
C HIS A 207 14.51 14.51 2.27
N PRO A 208 14.46 15.32 1.20
CA PRO A 208 15.60 15.63 0.34
C PRO A 208 16.81 16.15 1.09
N GLU A 209 16.60 16.92 2.16
CA GLU A 209 17.68 17.44 3.00
C GLU A 209 18.41 16.33 3.78
N GLN A 210 17.76 15.19 3.98
CA GLN A 210 18.33 14.03 4.66
C GLN A 210 18.94 13.02 3.70
N ALA A 211 18.54 13.04 2.43
CA ALA A 211 19.21 12.27 1.40
C ALA A 211 20.46 13.01 0.94
N GLU A 212 21.56 12.30 0.66
CA GLU A 212 22.76 12.86 0.04
C GLU A 212 22.52 13.22 -1.45
N ALA A 213 21.43 13.92 -1.74
CA ALA A 213 20.98 14.20 -3.09
C ALA A 213 21.53 15.54 -3.60
N PRO A 214 21.79 15.66 -4.92
CA PRO A 214 22.12 16.93 -5.52
C PRO A 214 20.98 17.93 -5.28
N TYR A 215 21.35 19.14 -4.85
CA TYR A 215 20.45 20.24 -4.51
C TYR A 215 19.40 20.44 -5.62
N LEU A 216 18.14 20.06 -5.37
CA LEU A 216 17.02 20.50 -6.19
C LEU A 216 16.90 22.01 -5.99
N PRO A 217 16.86 22.83 -7.06
CA PRO A 217 16.62 24.24 -6.90
C PRO A 217 15.28 24.44 -6.15
N PRO A 218 15.17 25.40 -5.24
CA PRO A 218 13.90 25.72 -4.60
C PRO A 218 12.95 26.24 -5.67
N SER A 219 12.21 25.34 -6.32
CA SER A 219 10.99 25.71 -7.02
C SER A 219 9.94 26.07 -5.99
N GLU A 220 8.95 26.87 -6.36
CA GLU A 220 7.79 27.27 -5.57
C GLU A 220 6.89 26.07 -5.11
N LEU A 221 7.40 24.85 -5.24
CA LEU A 221 6.82 23.57 -4.88
C LEU A 221 7.41 23.10 -3.53
N GLU A 222 6.54 23.04 -2.52
CA GLU A 222 5.98 21.77 -2.07
C GLU A 222 6.99 20.68 -1.66
N LEU A 223 6.88 20.25 -0.41
CA LEU A 223 7.83 19.37 0.29
C LEU A 223 8.05 18.09 -0.52
N VAL A 224 9.30 17.82 -0.90
CA VAL A 224 9.65 16.69 -1.75
C VAL A 224 9.98 15.49 -0.87
N GLY A 225 9.66 14.28 -1.29
CA GLY A 225 10.08 13.03 -0.65
C GLY A 225 10.84 12.15 -1.63
N ILE A 226 11.83 11.42 -1.13
CA ILE A 226 12.57 10.42 -1.89
C ILE A 226 12.18 9.05 -1.38
N VAL A 227 11.71 8.18 -2.28
CA VAL A 227 11.53 6.76 -1.98
C VAL A 227 12.73 5.99 -2.51
N SER A 228 13.35 5.20 -1.65
CA SER A 228 14.39 4.23 -2.03
C SER A 228 14.03 2.84 -1.53
N SER A 229 14.35 1.81 -2.32
CA SER A 229 14.24 0.42 -1.83
C SER A 229 15.54 0.03 -1.13
N ILE A 230 15.43 -0.40 0.13
CA ILE A 230 16.58 -0.85 0.93
C ILE A 230 16.67 -2.37 1.02
N LYS A 231 15.57 -3.08 0.70
CA LYS A 231 15.48 -4.53 0.60
C LYS A 231 14.51 -4.89 -0.52
N SER A 232 14.97 -5.69 -1.48
CA SER A 232 14.16 -6.28 -2.55
C SER A 232 14.64 -7.71 -2.81
N ASN A 233 13.69 -8.63 -3.04
CA ASN A 233 14.00 -9.98 -3.52
C ASN A 233 14.18 -10.03 -5.05
N ASP A 234 13.80 -8.98 -5.76
CA ASP A 234 14.13 -8.76 -7.18
C ASP A 234 15.42 -7.89 -7.27
N PRO A 235 16.51 -8.39 -7.88
CA PRO A 235 17.79 -7.70 -7.95
C PRO A 235 17.84 -6.52 -8.93
N ALA A 236 16.75 -6.18 -9.63
CA ALA A 236 16.70 -4.95 -10.40
C ALA A 236 16.86 -3.74 -9.46
N VAL A 237 17.98 -3.01 -9.62
CA VAL A 237 18.24 -1.78 -8.86
C VAL A 237 17.18 -0.75 -9.26
N GLU A 238 16.30 -0.41 -8.32
CA GLU A 238 15.35 0.69 -8.51
C GLU A 238 16.04 2.03 -8.26
N GLU A 239 15.92 2.94 -9.23
CA GLU A 239 16.33 4.32 -9.04
C GLU A 239 15.42 5.00 -8.01
N PRO A 240 15.97 5.89 -7.16
CA PRO A 240 15.18 6.61 -6.18
C PRO A 240 14.08 7.44 -6.86
N LEU A 241 12.86 7.33 -6.34
CA LEU A 241 11.71 8.07 -6.85
C LEU A 241 11.49 9.36 -6.09
N TRP A 242 11.17 10.41 -6.82
CA TRP A 242 10.92 11.74 -6.29
C TRP A 242 9.44 12.08 -6.44
N PHE A 243 8.82 12.61 -5.38
CA PHE A 243 7.44 13.09 -5.42
C PHE A 243 7.32 14.40 -4.64
N GLY A 244 6.44 15.30 -5.11
CA GLY A 244 6.11 16.55 -4.42
C GLY A 244 4.82 16.44 -3.62
N MET A 245 4.73 17.20 -2.52
CA MET A 245 3.54 17.30 -1.66
C MET A 245 3.10 18.74 -1.45
N ASN A 246 1.80 19.01 -1.64
CA ASN A 246 1.33 20.38 -1.56
C ASN A 246 1.30 21.01 -0.16
N SER A 247 1.42 22.33 -0.13
CA SER A 247 1.45 23.11 1.13
C SER A 247 0.16 22.95 1.95
N VAL A 248 -0.95 22.56 1.32
CA VAL A 248 -2.24 22.29 1.96
C VAL A 248 -2.19 20.97 2.75
N ASP A 249 -1.55 19.93 2.21
CA ASP A 249 -1.37 18.66 2.92
C ASP A 249 -0.47 18.82 4.15
N LEU A 250 0.55 19.66 4.05
CA LEU A 250 1.37 20.06 5.19
C LEU A 250 0.59 20.81 6.27
N ALA A 251 -0.36 21.65 5.88
CA ALA A 251 -1.17 22.39 6.85
C ALA A 251 -2.13 21.49 7.62
N ILE A 252 -2.53 20.35 7.03
CA ILE A 252 -3.35 19.32 7.68
C ILE A 252 -2.49 18.53 8.69
N ASP A 253 -1.26 18.16 8.32
CA ASP A 253 -0.41 17.28 9.12
C ASP A 253 0.53 18.00 10.10
N GLN A 254 0.84 19.27 9.83
CA GLN A 254 1.75 20.11 10.62
C GLN A 254 1.22 21.55 10.72
N PRO A 255 0.06 21.77 11.37
CA PRO A 255 -0.58 23.08 11.42
C PRO A 255 0.37 24.18 11.96
N GLU A 256 1.25 23.85 12.90
CA GLU A 256 2.24 24.78 13.46
C GLU A 256 3.35 25.24 12.49
N LYS A 257 3.69 24.47 11.45
CA LYS A 257 4.73 24.87 10.48
C LYS A 257 4.19 25.84 9.43
N THR A 258 2.91 25.75 9.11
CA THR A 258 2.23 26.66 8.17
C THR A 258 2.20 28.11 8.64
N ILE A 259 2.20 28.35 9.96
CA ILE A 259 2.12 29.70 10.55
C ILE A 259 3.41 30.51 10.28
N LYS A 260 4.53 29.85 10.00
CA LYS A 260 5.82 30.53 9.72
C LYS A 260 6.08 30.85 8.25
N ALA A 261 5.27 30.31 7.33
CA ALA A 261 5.40 30.62 5.90
C ALA A 261 4.67 31.92 5.49
N GLY A 262 3.97 32.56 6.43
CA GLY A 262 3.17 33.78 6.19
C GLY A 262 3.47 34.94 7.16
N ALA A 263 4.67 35.03 7.73
CA ALA A 263 5.11 36.14 8.58
C ALA A 263 6.33 36.86 7.99
#